data_AF-A0A357QJE4-F1
#
_entry.id   AF-A0A357QJE4-F1
#
_cell.length_a   1.000
_cell.length_b   1.000
_cell.length_c   1.000
_cell.angle_alpha   90.00
_cell.angle_beta   90.00
_cell.angle_gamma   90.00
#
_symmetry.space_group_name_H-M   'P 1'
#
loop_
_entity.id
_entity.type
_entity.pdbx_description
1 polymer ?
#
loop_
_entity_poly.entity_id
_entity_poly.type
_entity_poly.pdbx_seq_one_letter_code
_entity_poly.pdbx_strand_id
1 'polypeptide(L)'
;MKSKIYYLFLLITLVLSIQSCKKEDPKVVNISAHGLNKSHNMGNDCMDCHRDGGEGTGVYFLAGTVYDSLMTNPLPDGDVKLFTGPDGTGTLKYTIPVDALGNFYTTELISFGSGLYPAVQKGTSIMYMSGDISQGSCNSCHGITTDKIYVY
;
A
#
# COMPACT_ATOMS: atom_id res chain seq x y z
N MET A 1 10.12 -52.75 -27.53
CA MET A 1 10.86 -51.57 -27.02
C MET A 1 10.02 -50.27 -26.90
N LYS A 2 8.68 -50.31 -26.93
CA LYS A 2 7.83 -49.09 -26.86
C LYS A 2 7.18 -48.84 -25.48
N SER A 3 7.21 -49.81 -24.56
CA SER A 3 6.53 -49.71 -23.26
C SER A 3 7.31 -48.94 -22.18
N LYS A 4 8.64 -48.81 -22.30
CA LYS A 4 9.48 -48.11 -21.31
C LYS A 4 9.46 -46.57 -21.45
N ILE A 5 8.97 -46.05 -22.57
CA ILE A 5 8.95 -44.61 -22.87
C ILE A 5 7.77 -43.90 -22.17
N TYR A 6 6.66 -44.60 -21.92
CA TYR A 6 5.48 -44.02 -21.26
C TYR A 6 5.71 -43.72 -19.77
N TYR A 7 6.48 -44.56 -19.07
CA TYR A 7 6.80 -44.34 -17.65
C TYR A 7 7.74 -43.15 -17.43
N LEU A 8 8.55 -42.80 -18.42
CA LEU A 8 9.44 -41.63 -18.35
C LEU A 8 8.67 -40.30 -18.52
N PHE A 9 7.59 -40.31 -19.29
CA PHE A 9 6.73 -39.13 -19.50
C PHE A 9 5.73 -38.90 -18.33
N LEU A 10 5.31 -39.97 -17.65
CA LEU A 10 4.42 -39.86 -16.48
C LEU A 10 5.15 -39.35 -15.22
N LEU A 11 6.46 -39.54 -15.14
CA LEU A 11 7.27 -39.07 -14.00
C LEU A 11 7.59 -37.56 -14.09
N ILE A 12 7.61 -36.99 -15.29
CA ILE A 12 7.99 -35.58 -15.54
C ILE A 12 6.83 -34.61 -15.32
N THR A 13 5.58 -35.07 -15.43
CA THR A 13 4.38 -34.23 -15.24
C THR A 13 3.97 -34.07 -13.77
N LEU A 14 4.53 -34.85 -12.85
CA LEU A 14 4.22 -34.78 -11.41
C LEU A 14 5.12 -33.77 -10.64
N VAL A 15 6.18 -33.25 -11.26
CA VAL A 15 7.19 -32.42 -10.58
C VAL A 15 6.89 -30.91 -10.66
N LEU A 16 5.86 -30.49 -11.41
CA LEU A 16 5.54 -29.06 -11.60
C LEU A 16 4.55 -28.46 -10.58
N SER A 17 4.13 -29.21 -9.56
CA SER A 17 3.06 -28.75 -8.65
C SER A 17 3.54 -28.23 -7.29
N ILE A 18 4.85 -28.18 -7.04
CA ILE A 18 5.39 -27.77 -5.74
C ILE A 18 6.35 -26.60 -5.90
N GLN A 19 5.83 -25.37 -5.85
CA GLN A 19 6.40 -24.22 -5.14
C GLN A 19 5.79 -22.91 -5.66
N SER A 20 4.62 -22.53 -5.16
CA SER A 20 4.32 -21.10 -4.97
C SER A 20 3.23 -20.89 -3.92
N CYS A 21 3.48 -21.42 -2.73
CA CYS A 21 2.79 -20.93 -1.54
C CYS A 21 3.88 -20.68 -0.51
N LYS A 22 4.62 -19.56 -0.70
CA LYS A 22 5.38 -19.00 0.40
C LYS A 22 4.34 -18.56 1.42
N LYS A 23 4.12 -19.35 2.46
CA LYS A 23 3.56 -18.83 3.71
C LYS A 23 4.58 -17.82 4.19
N GLU A 24 4.40 -16.55 3.84
CA GLU A 24 5.19 -15.49 4.43
C GLU A 24 4.91 -15.47 5.93
N ASP A 25 5.98 -15.32 6.71
CA ASP A 25 5.89 -15.22 8.16
C ASP A 25 4.89 -14.12 8.55
N PRO A 26 4.03 -14.33 9.55
CA PRO A 26 2.97 -13.40 9.95
C PRO A 26 3.49 -12.06 10.54
N LYS A 27 4.75 -11.67 10.30
CA LYS A 27 5.39 -10.45 10.80
C LYS A 27 6.47 -9.89 9.87
N VAL A 28 6.28 -9.90 8.55
CA VAL A 28 7.15 -9.07 7.71
C VAL A 28 6.81 -7.60 7.94
N VAL A 29 7.68 -6.89 8.65
CA VAL A 29 7.58 -5.44 8.82
C VAL A 29 8.03 -4.79 7.52
N ASN A 30 7.08 -4.17 6.85
CA ASN A 30 7.28 -3.40 5.63
C ASN A 30 6.52 -2.07 5.76
N ILE A 31 7.25 -0.98 5.87
CA ILE A 31 6.73 0.36 6.13
C ILE A 31 7.53 1.33 5.25
N SER A 32 6.84 2.26 4.60
CA SER A 32 7.49 3.34 3.86
C SER A 32 8.33 4.21 4.80
N ALA A 33 9.33 4.89 4.25
CA ALA A 33 10.11 5.90 4.96
C ALA A 33 10.72 6.87 3.94
N HIS A 34 10.98 8.11 4.37
CA HIS A 34 11.61 9.10 3.51
C HIS A 34 12.93 8.59 2.95
N GLY A 35 13.21 8.93 1.69
CA GLY A 35 14.41 8.49 0.97
C GLY A 35 14.38 7.03 0.52
N LEU A 36 13.42 6.19 0.97
CA LEU A 36 13.31 4.82 0.47
C LEU A 36 12.76 4.82 -0.96
N ASN A 37 13.39 4.04 -1.83
CA ASN A 37 13.05 3.97 -3.26
C ASN A 37 12.73 2.54 -3.72
N LYS A 38 12.16 1.72 -2.83
CA LYS A 38 11.86 0.31 -3.09
C LYS A 38 10.44 0.05 -3.58
N SER A 39 9.51 0.98 -3.37
CA SER A 39 8.14 0.83 -3.85
C SER A 39 8.05 0.96 -5.37
N HIS A 40 6.86 0.76 -5.91
CA HIS A 40 6.60 0.77 -7.35
C HIS A 40 5.11 1.03 -7.60
N ASN A 41 4.71 1.08 -8.87
CA ASN A 41 3.30 1.15 -9.28
C ASN A 41 2.52 2.35 -8.72
N MET A 42 3.17 3.53 -8.65
CA MET A 42 2.55 4.77 -8.18
C MET A 42 1.19 5.02 -8.86
N GLY A 43 0.15 5.18 -8.05
CA GLY A 43 -1.23 5.40 -8.48
C GLY A 43 -2.10 4.15 -8.54
N ASN A 44 -1.51 2.94 -8.56
CA ASN A 44 -2.27 1.70 -8.45
C ASN A 44 -2.58 1.39 -6.98
N ASP A 45 -3.64 0.61 -6.72
CA ASP A 45 -3.94 0.17 -5.36
C ASP A 45 -2.91 -0.87 -4.90
N CYS A 46 -2.08 -0.48 -3.93
CA CYS A 46 -1.06 -1.36 -3.36
C CYS A 46 -1.67 -2.63 -2.74
N MET A 47 -2.90 -2.54 -2.21
CA MET A 47 -3.58 -3.66 -1.57
C MET A 47 -4.13 -4.70 -2.58
N ASP A 48 -4.03 -4.44 -3.88
CA ASP A 48 -4.27 -5.46 -4.91
C ASP A 48 -3.22 -6.58 -4.87
N CYS A 49 -1.99 -6.28 -4.46
CA CYS A 49 -0.92 -7.26 -4.29
C CYS A 49 -0.61 -7.52 -2.80
N HIS A 50 -0.68 -6.48 -1.95
CA HIS A 50 -0.31 -6.51 -0.53
C HIS A 50 -1.50 -6.76 0.40
N ARG A 51 -2.30 -7.78 0.09
CA ARG A 51 -3.40 -8.28 0.93
C ARG A 51 -3.06 -9.67 1.48
N ASP A 52 -3.87 -10.18 2.42
CA ASP A 52 -3.73 -11.56 2.88
C ASP A 52 -3.87 -12.55 1.70
N GLY A 53 -2.92 -13.48 1.59
CA GLY A 53 -2.78 -14.39 0.45
C GLY A 53 -2.38 -13.74 -0.88
N GLY A 54 -2.02 -12.45 -0.89
CA GLY A 54 -1.49 -11.75 -2.04
C GLY A 54 -0.04 -12.11 -2.38
N GLU A 55 0.43 -11.64 -3.54
CA GLU A 55 1.79 -11.88 -4.03
C GLU A 55 2.82 -10.88 -3.49
N GLY A 56 2.37 -9.75 -2.93
CA GLY A 56 3.21 -8.71 -2.35
C GLY A 56 3.72 -9.09 -0.97
N THR A 57 4.96 -8.72 -0.66
CA THR A 57 5.56 -8.96 0.65
C THR A 57 4.95 -8.06 1.73
N GLY A 58 4.38 -8.69 2.76
CA GLY A 58 3.65 -8.02 3.83
C GLY A 58 2.23 -7.59 3.44
N VAL A 59 1.31 -7.65 4.41
CA VAL A 59 -0.09 -7.21 4.27
C VAL A 59 -0.23 -5.77 4.73
N TYR A 60 -0.64 -4.87 3.85
CA TYR A 60 -0.76 -3.46 4.18
C TYR A 60 -2.11 -3.13 4.83
N PHE A 61 -2.08 -2.31 5.87
CA PHE A 61 -3.28 -1.78 6.53
C PHE A 61 -3.63 -0.36 6.09
N LEU A 62 -2.66 0.37 5.53
CA LEU A 62 -2.82 1.66 4.89
C LEU A 62 -1.79 1.79 3.78
N ALA A 63 -2.21 2.21 2.59
CA ALA A 63 -1.32 2.45 1.48
C ALA A 63 -1.92 3.40 0.44
N GLY A 64 -1.03 4.14 -0.23
CA GLY A 64 -1.37 4.86 -1.44
C GLY A 64 -0.23 5.71 -2.00
N THR A 65 -0.56 6.63 -2.90
CA THR A 65 0.40 7.52 -3.58
C THR A 65 -0.01 8.98 -3.43
N VAL A 66 0.93 9.82 -3.02
CA VAL A 66 0.79 11.28 -2.98
C VAL A 66 1.38 11.89 -4.25
N TYR A 67 0.73 12.93 -4.78
CA TYR A 67 1.14 13.68 -5.97
C TYR A 67 1.39 15.15 -5.66
N ASP A 68 2.09 15.81 -6.59
CA ASP A 68 2.23 17.26 -6.62
C ASP A 68 0.89 17.98 -6.79
N SER A 69 0.89 19.31 -6.64
CA SER A 69 -0.29 20.15 -6.77
C SER A 69 -0.96 20.10 -8.15
N LEU A 70 -0.23 19.67 -9.18
CA LEU A 70 -0.74 19.46 -10.53
C LEU A 70 -1.29 18.02 -10.73
N MET A 71 -1.16 17.16 -9.72
CA MET A 71 -1.57 15.76 -9.73
C MET A 71 -0.91 14.93 -10.85
N THR A 72 0.26 15.36 -11.31
CA THR A 72 0.95 14.75 -12.45
C THR A 72 2.09 13.85 -12.01
N ASN A 73 2.92 14.32 -11.09
CA ASN A 73 4.09 13.59 -10.62
C ASN A 73 3.88 13.13 -9.18
N PRO A 74 4.26 11.89 -8.85
CA PRO A 74 4.33 11.46 -7.46
C PRO A 74 5.23 12.40 -6.65
N LEU A 75 4.79 12.76 -5.45
CA LEU A 75 5.48 13.69 -4.57
C LEU A 75 6.25 12.93 -3.50
N PRO A 76 7.60 12.95 -3.52
CA PRO A 76 8.40 12.22 -2.55
C PRO A 76 8.45 12.90 -1.18
N ASP A 77 8.80 12.13 -0.15
CA ASP A 77 9.25 12.61 1.17
C ASP A 77 8.27 13.60 1.88
N GLY A 78 6.96 13.40 1.72
CA GLY A 78 5.92 14.03 2.54
C GLY A 78 5.45 13.11 3.67
N ASP A 79 4.42 13.50 4.41
CA ASP A 79 3.80 12.69 5.48
C ASP A 79 2.31 12.54 5.24
N VAL A 80 1.78 11.33 5.46
CA VAL A 80 0.35 11.09 5.64
C VAL A 80 0.04 11.00 7.12
N LYS A 81 -0.90 11.82 7.59
CA LYS A 81 -1.31 11.93 8.99
C LYS A 81 -2.74 11.49 9.14
N LEU A 82 -3.05 10.74 10.20
CA LEU A 82 -4.41 10.30 10.51
C LEU A 82 -4.87 10.90 11.84
N PHE A 83 -5.94 11.70 11.79
CA PHE A 83 -6.52 12.37 12.94
C PHE A 83 -7.83 11.72 13.38
N THR A 84 -8.25 11.96 14.63
CA THR A 84 -9.55 11.49 15.13
C THR A 84 -10.71 12.44 14.82
N GLY A 85 -10.46 13.57 14.19
CA GLY A 85 -11.49 14.55 13.81
C GLY A 85 -11.20 15.18 12.44
N PRO A 86 -12.23 15.72 11.76
CA PRO A 86 -12.09 16.31 10.43
C PRO A 86 -11.15 17.51 10.44
N ASP A 87 -10.56 17.79 9.28
CA ASP A 87 -9.74 18.98 9.04
C ASP A 87 -8.58 19.15 10.04
N GLY A 88 -7.99 18.04 10.49
CA GLY A 88 -6.85 18.03 11.41
C GLY A 88 -7.22 18.27 12.88
N THR A 89 -8.51 18.27 13.20
CA THR A 89 -8.98 18.39 14.58
C THR A 89 -8.81 17.07 15.36
N GLY A 90 -8.94 17.13 16.68
CA GLY A 90 -8.79 15.95 17.53
C GLY A 90 -7.32 15.55 17.74
N THR A 91 -7.07 14.25 17.89
CA THR A 91 -5.74 13.71 18.19
C THR A 91 -5.10 13.14 16.92
N LEU A 92 -3.84 13.49 16.67
CA LEU A 92 -3.01 12.79 15.68
C LEU A 92 -2.69 11.38 16.19
N LYS A 93 -3.13 10.35 15.46
CA LYS A 93 -2.96 8.94 15.82
C LYS A 93 -1.78 8.28 15.13
N TYR A 94 -1.60 8.55 13.85
CA TYR A 94 -0.56 7.93 13.03
C TYR A 94 0.06 8.96 12.10
N THR A 95 1.37 8.81 11.88
CA THR A 95 2.11 9.51 10.82
C THR A 95 2.82 8.44 10.00
N ILE A 96 2.51 8.39 8.71
CA ILE A 96 3.07 7.44 7.76
C ILE A 96 3.91 8.25 6.77
N PRO A 97 5.23 8.09 6.77
CA PRO A 97 6.09 8.82 5.85
C PRO A 97 5.86 8.35 4.41
N VAL A 98 5.81 9.30 3.50
CA VAL A 98 5.85 9.05 2.05
C VAL A 98 7.30 8.81 1.65
N ASP A 99 7.52 7.79 0.84
CA ASP A 99 8.84 7.40 0.36
C ASP A 99 9.33 8.27 -0.80
N ALA A 100 10.54 7.99 -1.31
CA ALA A 100 11.18 8.76 -2.37
C ALA A 100 10.51 8.61 -3.75
N LEU A 101 9.53 7.71 -3.88
CA LEU A 101 8.75 7.50 -5.11
C LEU A 101 7.32 8.03 -4.97
N GLY A 102 6.98 8.64 -3.83
CA GLY A 102 5.66 9.21 -3.58
C GLY A 102 4.64 8.22 -3.02
N ASN A 103 5.05 7.00 -2.68
CA ASN A 103 4.17 6.02 -2.07
C ASN A 103 4.26 6.05 -0.54
N PHE A 104 3.15 5.78 0.13
CA PHE A 104 3.11 5.48 1.55
C PHE A 104 2.46 4.11 1.74
N TYR A 105 2.97 3.34 2.71
CA TYR A 105 2.41 2.03 3.04
C TYR A 105 2.87 1.60 4.44
N THR A 106 2.04 0.82 5.13
CA THR A 106 2.43 0.21 6.40
C THR A 106 1.77 -1.14 6.62
N THR A 107 2.57 -2.06 7.17
CA THR A 107 2.15 -3.34 7.74
C THR A 107 1.78 -3.22 9.23
N GLU A 108 1.98 -2.05 9.84
CA GLU A 108 1.49 -1.79 11.19
C GLU A 108 -0.03 -1.67 11.20
N LEU A 109 -0.65 -2.27 12.21
CA LEU A 109 -2.10 -2.26 12.35
C LEU A 109 -2.62 -0.83 12.56
N ILE A 110 -3.53 -0.40 11.70
CA ILE A 110 -4.25 0.86 11.86
C ILE A 110 -5.60 0.58 12.53
N SER A 111 -5.76 1.05 13.77
CA SER A 111 -7.05 1.04 14.45
C SER A 111 -7.89 2.25 14.01
N PHE A 112 -8.78 2.04 13.04
CA PHE A 112 -9.68 3.09 12.53
C PHE A 112 -10.74 3.54 13.55
N GLY A 113 -11.14 2.68 14.50
CA GLY A 113 -12.13 3.03 15.51
C GLY A 113 -13.47 3.44 14.88
N SER A 114 -13.94 4.66 15.18
CA SER A 114 -15.14 5.25 14.59
C SER A 114 -14.90 5.96 13.25
N GLY A 115 -13.69 5.86 12.69
CA GLY A 115 -13.23 6.63 11.53
C GLY A 115 -12.00 7.47 11.87
N LEU A 116 -11.06 7.58 10.93
CA LEU A 116 -9.91 8.49 11.00
C LEU A 116 -9.91 9.44 9.82
N TYR A 117 -9.41 10.65 10.00
CA TYR A 117 -9.42 11.70 9.00
C TYR A 117 -8.00 11.93 8.46
N PRO A 118 -7.73 11.56 7.19
CA PRO A 118 -6.43 11.73 6.59
C PRO A 118 -6.06 13.20 6.36
N ALA A 119 -4.77 13.48 6.44
CA ALA A 119 -4.16 14.69 5.92
C ALA A 119 -2.84 14.35 5.26
N VAL A 120 -2.44 15.12 4.25
CA VAL A 120 -1.14 14.98 3.60
C VAL A 120 -0.36 16.26 3.77
N GLN A 121 0.86 16.15 4.26
CA GLN A 121 1.73 17.27 4.55
C GLN A 121 3.05 17.17 3.77
N LYS A 122 3.49 18.31 3.24
CA LYS A 122 4.86 18.49 2.72
C LYS A 122 5.38 19.85 3.16
N GLY A 123 6.44 19.85 3.97
CA GLY A 123 6.95 21.08 4.57
C GLY A 123 5.87 21.77 5.40
N THR A 124 5.54 23.01 5.03
CA THR A 124 4.48 23.81 5.68
C THR A 124 3.09 23.61 5.05
N SER A 125 3.01 23.03 3.86
CA SER A 125 1.74 22.78 3.18
C SER A 125 1.07 21.54 3.74
N ILE A 126 -0.22 21.63 4.02
CA ILE A 126 -1.04 20.51 4.45
C ILE A 126 -2.41 20.55 3.77
N MET A 127 -2.86 19.40 3.30
CA MET A 127 -4.18 19.17 2.76
C MET A 127 -4.93 18.19 3.63
N TYR A 128 -6.18 18.49 3.94
CA TYR A 128 -7.03 17.67 4.79
C TYR A 128 -8.11 17.00 3.96
N MET A 129 -8.44 15.76 4.34
CA MET A 129 -9.63 15.08 3.89
C MET A 129 -10.74 15.32 4.91
N SER A 130 -11.89 15.82 4.46
CA SER A 130 -13.04 16.14 5.33
C SER A 130 -13.83 14.89 5.73
N GLY A 131 -13.79 13.84 4.92
CA GLY A 131 -14.39 12.53 5.21
C GLY A 131 -13.46 11.63 6.01
N ASP A 132 -14.03 10.79 6.87
CA ASP A 132 -13.29 9.75 7.55
C ASP A 132 -13.05 8.53 6.65
N ILE A 133 -12.06 7.72 7.03
CA ILE A 133 -11.76 6.43 6.45
C ILE A 133 -11.91 5.31 7.49
N SER A 134 -12.43 4.18 7.04
CA SER A 134 -12.53 2.93 7.81
C SER A 134 -11.73 1.77 7.18
N GLN A 135 -11.06 2.04 6.05
CA GLN A 135 -10.14 1.15 5.36
C GLN A 135 -8.92 1.96 4.90
N GLY A 136 -7.81 1.28 4.61
CA GLY A 136 -6.58 1.97 4.21
C GLY A 136 -6.15 1.80 2.75
N SER A 137 -6.96 1.18 1.89
CA SER A 137 -6.70 1.17 0.44
C SER A 137 -7.10 2.52 -0.14
N CYS A 138 -6.16 3.46 -0.23
CA CYS A 138 -6.48 4.84 -0.60
C CYS A 138 -6.65 4.99 -2.12
N ASN A 139 -5.84 4.28 -2.92
CA ASN A 139 -5.90 4.32 -4.38
C ASN A 139 -7.09 3.54 -4.98
N SER A 140 -7.90 2.82 -4.18
CA SER A 140 -9.19 2.31 -4.65
C SER A 140 -10.21 3.42 -4.92
N CYS A 141 -10.03 4.60 -4.30
CA CYS A 141 -10.85 5.79 -4.57
C CYS A 141 -10.05 6.85 -5.34
N HIS A 142 -8.86 7.20 -4.83
CA HIS A 142 -8.06 8.32 -5.34
C HIS A 142 -7.37 8.00 -6.67
N GLY A 143 -7.69 8.78 -7.70
CA GLY A 143 -7.30 8.55 -9.09
C GLY A 143 -8.31 7.73 -9.90
N ILE A 144 -9.44 7.31 -9.29
CA ILE A 144 -10.50 6.53 -9.95
C ILE A 144 -11.84 7.27 -9.89
N THR A 145 -12.38 7.46 -8.68
CA THR A 145 -13.68 8.11 -8.45
C THR A 145 -13.56 9.47 -7.77
N THR A 146 -12.39 9.76 -7.21
CA THR A 146 -12.01 11.06 -6.67
C THR A 146 -10.61 11.43 -7.13
N ASP A 147 -10.25 12.70 -6.98
CA ASP A 147 -8.93 13.20 -7.39
C ASP A 147 -7.80 12.44 -6.71
N LYS A 148 -6.60 12.46 -7.31
CA LYS A 148 -5.41 11.87 -6.68
C LYS A 148 -5.15 12.54 -5.33
N ILE A 149 -4.50 11.84 -4.41
CA ILE A 149 -4.07 12.45 -3.15
C ILE A 149 -2.95 13.44 -3.47
N TYR A 150 -3.10 14.70 -3.06
CA TYR A 150 -2.13 15.75 -3.40
C TYR A 150 -1.94 16.76 -2.28
N VAL A 151 -0.87 17.54 -2.37
CA VAL A 151 -0.60 18.69 -1.51
C VAL A 151 0.07 19.82 -2.32
N TYR A 152 -0.17 21.07 -1.91
CA TYR A 152 0.29 22.28 -2.60
C TYR A 152 1.78 22.58 -2.43
#